data_AF-A0A7X5UZR9-F1
#
_entry.id   AF-A0A7X5UZR9-F1
#
_cell.length_a   1.000
_cell.length_b   1.000
_cell.length_c   1.000
_cell.angle_alpha   90.00
_cell.angle_beta   90.00
_cell.angle_gamma   90.00
#
_symmetry.space_group_name_H-M   'P 1'
#
loop_
_entity.id
_entity.type
_entity.pdbx_description
1 polymer ?
#
loop_
_entity_poly.entity_id
_entity_poly.type
_entity_poly.pdbx_seq_one_letter_code
_entity_poly.pdbx_strand_id
1 'polypeptide(L)'
;MKRIALFVLGLGVALPAAAQEATPTAPAEPVPLFQAACVSGAVRLNKSVAEAMTFATLPAAAQRALGASTVATRGEAEKLPVPVAGQVGNPIYRIAGGQLYLMPPTAQPSGTPIGDSCIVLWHALSDEDYFAARKLVLPNEEAVPLTARPTASALGASVATAPHDSVRLTAAAFGGWVVLRSSPLDAKTGQ
;
A
#
# COMPACT_ATOMS: atom_id res chain seq x y z
N MET A 1 -37.08 66.79 -8.43
CA MET A 1 -36.33 65.52 -8.53
C MET A 1 -35.97 65.04 -7.12
N LYS A 2 -35.77 63.72 -6.96
CA LYS A 2 -35.39 62.94 -5.76
C LYS A 2 -36.51 62.51 -4.78
N ARG A 3 -37.02 61.30 -5.02
CA ARG A 3 -37.64 60.39 -4.03
C ARG A 3 -36.50 59.63 -3.33
N ILE A 4 -36.46 59.62 -2.00
CA ILE A 4 -35.55 58.79 -1.22
C ILE A 4 -36.38 57.59 -0.72
N ALA A 5 -36.10 56.42 -1.29
CA ALA A 5 -36.67 55.16 -0.84
C ALA A 5 -35.86 54.66 0.35
N LEU A 6 -36.51 54.46 1.51
CA LEU A 6 -35.95 53.70 2.62
C LEU A 6 -35.94 52.22 2.24
N PHE A 7 -34.75 51.64 2.10
CA PHE A 7 -34.55 50.21 2.01
C PHE A 7 -34.38 49.63 3.42
N VAL A 8 -35.25 48.67 3.75
CA VAL A 8 -35.20 47.86 4.96
C VAL A 8 -34.00 46.91 4.84
N LEU A 9 -32.96 47.12 5.65
CA LEU A 9 -31.85 46.17 5.80
C LEU A 9 -32.29 45.03 6.71
N GLY A 10 -32.62 43.89 6.08
CA GLY A 10 -32.80 42.62 6.79
C GLY A 10 -31.48 42.16 7.41
N LEU A 11 -31.52 41.85 8.70
CA LEU A 11 -30.45 41.14 9.40
C LEU A 11 -30.37 39.70 8.85
N GLY A 12 -29.44 39.48 7.93
CA GLY A 12 -28.97 38.13 7.59
C GLY A 12 -28.03 37.63 8.69
N VAL A 13 -28.50 36.70 9.51
CA VAL A 13 -27.67 35.94 10.45
C VAL A 13 -26.74 35.05 9.63
N ALA A 14 -25.47 35.43 9.54
CA ALA A 14 -24.43 34.58 8.96
C ALA A 14 -24.09 33.46 9.95
N LEU A 15 -24.63 32.27 9.72
CA LEU A 15 -24.16 31.04 10.36
C LEU A 15 -22.73 30.77 9.87
N PRO A 16 -21.76 30.48 10.76
CA PRO A 16 -20.42 30.11 10.33
C PRO A 16 -20.51 28.76 9.62
N ALA A 17 -20.09 28.72 8.36
CA ALA A 17 -19.83 27.48 7.66
C ALA A 17 -18.72 26.76 8.43
N ALA A 18 -19.09 25.73 9.18
CA ALA A 18 -18.13 24.78 9.72
C ALA A 18 -17.36 24.22 8.53
N ALA A 19 -16.09 24.60 8.42
CA ALA A 19 -15.15 23.93 7.54
C ALA A 19 -15.12 22.46 8.00
N GLN A 20 -15.83 21.61 7.27
CA GLN A 20 -15.65 20.17 7.38
C GLN A 20 -14.19 19.93 6.99
N GLU A 21 -13.33 19.72 7.98
CA GLU A 21 -12.03 19.12 7.76
C GLU A 21 -12.31 17.78 7.08
N ALA A 22 -12.16 17.76 5.76
CA ALA A 22 -12.29 16.57 4.95
C ALA A 22 -11.31 15.55 5.53
N THR A 23 -11.85 14.63 6.32
CA THR A 23 -11.04 13.65 7.03
C THR A 23 -10.32 12.83 5.96
N PRO A 24 -8.98 12.76 5.96
CA PRO A 24 -8.25 12.09 4.89
C PRO A 24 -8.65 10.61 4.88
N THR A 25 -9.45 10.26 3.89
CA THR A 25 -9.92 8.91 3.63
C THR A 25 -8.76 8.13 3.01
N ALA A 26 -8.64 6.84 3.34
CA ALA A 26 -7.61 5.98 2.76
C ALA A 26 -7.63 6.07 1.22
N PRO A 27 -6.49 6.35 0.56
CA PRO A 27 -6.43 6.36 -0.89
C PRO A 27 -6.85 5.01 -1.48
N ALA A 28 -7.62 5.05 -2.57
CA ALA A 28 -8.06 3.85 -3.29
C ALA A 28 -7.03 3.36 -4.32
N GLU A 29 -5.91 4.09 -4.48
CA GLU A 29 -4.81 3.73 -5.37
C GLU A 29 -3.65 3.09 -4.58
N PRO A 30 -2.97 2.05 -5.11
CA PRO A 30 -2.02 1.25 -4.32
C PRO A 30 -0.80 2.04 -3.83
N VAL A 31 -0.14 2.79 -4.72
CA VAL A 31 1.07 3.55 -4.40
C VAL A 31 0.78 4.70 -3.42
N PRO A 32 -0.23 5.56 -3.66
CA PRO A 32 -0.65 6.57 -2.68
C PRO A 32 -1.05 5.97 -1.33
N LEU A 33 -1.75 4.82 -1.32
CA LEU A 33 -2.10 4.13 -0.07
C LEU A 33 -0.85 3.67 0.69
N PHE A 34 0.14 3.11 -0.01
CA PHE A 34 1.39 2.69 0.61
C PHE A 34 2.16 3.86 1.21
N GLN A 35 2.27 4.98 0.49
CA GLN A 35 2.94 6.18 0.99
C GLN A 35 2.22 6.76 2.23
N ALA A 36 0.89 6.81 2.20
CA ALA A 36 0.11 7.32 3.32
C ALA A 36 0.18 6.38 4.54
N ALA A 37 -0.03 5.07 4.35
CA ALA A 37 -0.16 4.11 5.45
C ALA A 37 1.19 3.58 5.95
N CYS A 38 2.11 3.23 5.06
CA CYS A 38 3.33 2.49 5.40
C CYS A 38 4.58 3.35 5.49
N VAL A 39 4.61 4.51 4.84
CA VAL A 39 5.73 5.46 4.92
C VAL A 39 5.42 6.57 5.91
N SER A 40 4.24 7.18 5.80
CA SER A 40 3.86 8.34 6.62
C SER A 40 3.12 7.99 7.91
N GLY A 41 2.55 6.77 8.01
CA GLY A 41 1.71 6.37 9.15
C GLY A 41 0.41 7.18 9.30
N ALA A 42 -0.05 7.82 8.23
CA ALA A 42 -1.06 8.86 8.23
C ALA A 42 -2.37 8.43 7.53
N VAL A 43 -2.86 7.21 7.78
CA VAL A 43 -4.14 6.73 7.23
C VAL A 43 -5.16 6.46 8.33
N ARG A 44 -6.40 6.89 8.11
CA ARG A 44 -7.55 6.49 8.96
C ARG A 44 -8.46 5.57 8.18
N LEU A 45 -8.71 4.39 8.73
CA LEU A 45 -9.64 3.41 8.18
C LEU A 45 -11.00 3.56 8.86
N ASN A 46 -12.06 3.52 8.07
CA ASN A 46 -13.43 3.46 8.57
C ASN A 46 -14.19 2.32 7.88
N LYS A 47 -15.34 1.92 8.43
CA LYS A 47 -16.11 0.78 7.91
C LYS A 47 -16.66 0.98 6.50
N SER A 48 -16.77 2.22 6.02
CA SER A 48 -17.20 2.49 4.64
C SER A 48 -16.08 2.31 3.61
N VAL A 49 -14.81 2.29 4.03
CA VAL A 49 -13.66 2.18 3.10
C VAL A 49 -12.78 0.96 3.33
N ALA A 50 -12.85 0.33 4.50
CA ALA A 50 -12.05 -0.83 4.87
C ALA A 50 -12.92 -1.96 5.40
N GLU A 51 -12.83 -3.11 4.74
CA GLU A 51 -13.46 -4.37 5.14
C GLU A 51 -12.38 -5.29 5.73
N ALA A 52 -12.62 -5.88 6.90
CA ALA A 52 -11.68 -6.81 7.51
C ALA A 52 -11.72 -8.17 6.80
N MET A 53 -10.54 -8.70 6.45
CA MET A 53 -10.37 -9.96 5.74
C MET A 53 -9.51 -10.93 6.55
N THR A 54 -9.54 -12.21 6.16
CA THR A 54 -8.61 -13.22 6.69
C THR A 54 -7.61 -13.64 5.62
N PHE A 55 -6.43 -14.10 6.02
CA PHE A 55 -5.41 -14.55 5.08
C PHE A 55 -5.91 -15.66 4.13
N ALA A 56 -6.74 -16.58 4.65
CA ALA A 56 -7.33 -17.67 3.86
C ALA A 56 -8.27 -17.20 2.74
N THR A 57 -8.82 -15.98 2.83
CA THR A 57 -9.71 -15.42 1.81
C THR A 57 -8.96 -14.77 0.64
N LEU A 58 -7.65 -14.54 0.78
CA LEU A 58 -6.84 -14.00 -0.31
C LEU A 58 -6.66 -15.03 -1.43
N PRO A 59 -6.67 -14.61 -2.71
CA PRO A 59 -6.35 -15.51 -3.81
C PRO A 59 -4.97 -16.15 -3.65
N ALA A 60 -4.80 -17.40 -4.11
CA ALA A 60 -3.56 -18.16 -3.93
C ALA A 60 -2.33 -17.42 -4.47
N ALA A 61 -2.44 -16.77 -5.64
CA ALA A 61 -1.35 -15.96 -6.21
C ALA A 61 -1.00 -14.73 -5.34
N ALA A 62 -1.99 -14.13 -4.67
CA ALA A 62 -1.78 -13.04 -3.72
C ALA A 62 -1.00 -13.51 -2.48
N GLN A 63 -1.36 -14.70 -1.96
CA GLN A 63 -0.63 -15.32 -0.85
C GLN A 63 0.83 -15.66 -1.26
N ARG A 64 1.04 -16.14 -2.50
CA ARG A 64 2.39 -16.36 -3.06
C ARG A 64 3.18 -15.06 -3.17
N ALA A 65 2.56 -13.98 -3.64
CA ALA A 65 3.20 -12.66 -3.75
C ALA A 65 3.65 -12.14 -2.37
N LEU A 66 2.85 -12.34 -1.32
CA LEU A 66 3.24 -12.03 0.06
C LEU A 66 4.51 -12.77 0.47
N GLY A 67 4.58 -14.09 0.22
CA GLY A 67 5.79 -14.88 0.48
C GLY A 67 7.00 -14.38 -0.32
N ALA A 68 6.83 -14.14 -1.62
CA ALA A 68 7.88 -13.62 -2.50
C ALA A 68 8.47 -12.29 -2.01
N SER A 69 7.65 -11.43 -1.39
CA SER A 69 8.10 -10.16 -0.83
C SER A 69 9.07 -10.29 0.35
N THR A 70 9.21 -11.49 0.94
CA THR A 70 10.03 -11.69 2.16
C THR A 70 11.52 -11.88 1.88
N VAL A 71 11.90 -12.11 0.62
CA VAL A 71 13.28 -12.36 0.19
C VAL A 71 13.78 -11.26 -0.74
N ALA A 72 15.08 -11.26 -1.05
CA ALA A 72 15.70 -10.19 -1.83
C ALA A 72 15.77 -10.51 -3.33
N THR A 73 15.71 -11.79 -3.71
CA THR A 73 15.98 -12.21 -5.08
C THR A 73 14.83 -13.01 -5.70
N ARG A 74 14.70 -12.92 -7.03
CA ARG A 74 13.75 -13.72 -7.81
C ARG A 74 13.94 -15.23 -7.59
N GLY A 75 15.19 -15.70 -7.64
CA GLY A 75 15.49 -17.13 -7.56
C GLY A 75 15.14 -17.77 -6.21
N GLU A 76 15.18 -17.00 -5.13
CA GLU A 76 14.66 -17.41 -3.82
C GLU A 76 13.13 -17.36 -3.80
N ALA A 77 12.55 -16.26 -4.30
CA ALA A 77 11.10 -16.05 -4.29
C ALA A 77 10.33 -17.12 -5.06
N GLU A 78 10.86 -17.61 -6.19
CA GLU A 78 10.26 -18.69 -6.96
C GLU A 78 10.19 -20.02 -6.20
N LYS A 79 11.12 -20.27 -5.28
CA LYS A 79 11.24 -21.52 -4.51
C LYS A 79 10.48 -21.51 -3.19
N LEU A 80 10.14 -20.32 -2.67
CA LEU A 80 9.41 -20.21 -1.42
C LEU A 80 8.05 -20.91 -1.54
N PRO A 81 7.54 -21.57 -0.49
CA PRO A 81 6.15 -22.02 -0.43
C PRO A 81 5.19 -20.84 -0.21
N VAL A 82 3.88 -21.10 -0.31
CA VAL A 82 2.88 -20.15 0.19
C VAL A 82 3.12 -19.97 1.70
N PRO A 83 3.11 -18.74 2.24
CA PRO A 83 3.18 -18.53 3.68
C PRO A 83 2.07 -19.27 4.41
N VAL A 84 2.37 -19.83 5.58
CA VAL A 84 1.32 -20.39 6.45
C VAL A 84 0.65 -19.27 7.24
N ALA A 85 -0.61 -19.46 7.65
CA ALA A 85 -1.40 -18.42 8.32
C ALA A 85 -0.71 -17.82 9.56
N GLY A 86 0.01 -18.64 10.34
CA GLY A 86 0.76 -18.15 11.51
C GLY A 86 1.92 -17.20 11.19
N GLN A 87 2.40 -17.16 9.94
CA GLN A 87 3.40 -16.18 9.50
C GLN A 87 2.78 -14.82 9.17
N VAL A 88 1.47 -14.78 8.92
CA VAL A 88 0.70 -13.62 8.50
C VAL A 88 -0.16 -13.14 9.68
N GLY A 89 0.50 -12.60 10.70
CA GLY A 89 -0.16 -12.10 11.90
C GLY A 89 -0.86 -10.75 11.72
N ASN A 90 -0.61 -10.05 10.61
CA ASN A 90 -1.19 -8.74 10.34
C ASN A 90 -2.72 -8.80 10.27
N PRO A 91 -3.43 -7.79 10.78
CA PRO A 91 -4.80 -7.56 10.33
C PRO A 91 -4.78 -7.25 8.82
N ILE A 92 -5.80 -7.70 8.10
CA ILE A 92 -5.91 -7.51 6.64
C ILE A 92 -7.16 -6.70 6.36
N TYR A 93 -7.01 -5.58 5.66
CA TYR A 93 -8.12 -4.71 5.28
C TYR A 93 -8.23 -4.63 3.77
N ARG A 94 -9.38 -5.01 3.21
CA ARG A 94 -9.73 -4.76 1.81
C ARG A 94 -10.22 -3.33 1.67
N ILE A 95 -9.64 -2.59 0.75
CA ILE A 95 -9.90 -1.15 0.57
C ILE A 95 -10.87 -0.93 -0.58
N ALA A 96 -11.90 -0.12 -0.33
CA ALA A 96 -12.91 0.32 -1.31
C ALA A 96 -13.60 -0.81 -2.10
N GLY A 97 -13.68 -2.03 -1.54
CA GLY A 97 -14.31 -3.20 -2.16
C GLY A 97 -13.57 -3.76 -3.39
N GLY A 98 -12.39 -3.24 -3.72
CA GLY A 98 -11.57 -3.67 -4.85
C GLY A 98 -10.61 -4.82 -4.52
N GLN A 99 -9.65 -5.08 -5.40
CA GLN A 99 -8.57 -6.06 -5.17
C GLN A 99 -7.32 -5.36 -4.62
N LEU A 100 -7.52 -4.49 -3.62
CA LEU A 100 -6.48 -3.72 -2.94
C LEU A 100 -6.59 -4.00 -1.44
N TYR A 101 -5.48 -4.39 -0.83
CA TYR A 101 -5.41 -4.80 0.56
C TYR A 101 -4.30 -4.03 1.28
N LEU A 102 -4.62 -3.55 2.48
CA LEU A 102 -3.67 -2.98 3.43
C LEU A 102 -3.49 -3.95 4.59
N MET A 103 -2.24 -4.24 4.93
CA MET A 103 -1.87 -5.04 6.08
C MET A 103 -0.89 -4.22 6.92
N PRO A 104 -1.36 -3.45 7.92
CA PRO A 104 -0.46 -2.75 8.81
C PRO A 104 0.34 -3.76 9.66
N PRO A 105 1.50 -3.37 10.21
CA PRO A 105 2.27 -4.25 11.06
C PRO A 105 1.46 -4.65 12.30
N THR A 106 1.80 -5.79 12.86
CA THR A 106 1.26 -6.22 14.15
C THR A 106 1.62 -5.23 15.26
N ALA A 107 0.74 -5.09 16.26
CA ALA A 107 0.92 -4.11 17.33
C ALA A 107 2.12 -4.45 18.25
N GLN A 108 2.47 -5.74 18.34
CA GLN A 108 3.66 -6.24 19.02
C GLN A 108 4.52 -6.98 18.00
N PRO A 109 5.86 -6.93 18.11
CA PRO A 109 6.74 -7.65 17.19
C PRO A 109 6.35 -9.13 17.10
N SER A 110 6.01 -9.58 15.89
CA SER A 110 5.63 -10.97 15.64
C SER A 110 6.85 -11.87 15.47
N GLY A 111 8.01 -11.29 15.16
CA GLY A 111 9.23 -12.03 14.80
C GLY A 111 9.13 -12.69 13.43
N THR A 112 8.15 -12.29 12.60
CA THR A 112 7.96 -12.82 11.25
C THR A 112 8.12 -11.71 10.23
N PRO A 113 8.79 -11.96 9.08
CA PRO A 113 9.02 -10.91 8.07
C PRO A 113 7.76 -10.25 7.52
N ILE A 114 6.60 -10.93 7.60
CA ILE A 114 5.32 -10.39 7.15
C ILE A 114 4.64 -9.62 8.30
N GLY A 115 4.56 -10.21 9.49
CA GLY A 115 3.89 -9.62 10.67
C GLY A 115 4.53 -8.34 11.18
N ASP A 116 5.84 -8.18 11.01
CA ASP A 116 6.59 -6.99 11.41
C ASP A 116 6.60 -5.87 10.35
N SER A 117 5.94 -6.10 9.21
CA SER A 117 5.96 -5.16 8.07
C SER A 117 4.61 -4.48 7.85
N CYS A 118 4.65 -3.27 7.32
CA CYS A 118 3.48 -2.66 6.67
C CYS A 118 3.46 -3.05 5.20
N ILE A 119 2.32 -3.56 4.73
CA ILE A 119 2.17 -4.12 3.38
C ILE A 119 0.95 -3.55 2.67
N VAL A 120 1.12 -3.20 1.40
CA VAL A 120 0.02 -3.01 0.45
C VAL A 120 0.13 -4.08 -0.63
N LEU A 121 -0.98 -4.81 -0.83
CA LEU A 121 -1.09 -5.93 -1.76
C LEU A 121 -2.24 -5.64 -2.73
N TRP A 122 -2.02 -5.78 -4.04
CA TRP A 122 -3.09 -5.58 -5.01
C TRP A 122 -2.96 -6.46 -6.24
N HIS A 123 -4.07 -6.62 -6.95
CA HIS A 123 -4.07 -7.22 -8.27
C HIS A 123 -3.73 -6.15 -9.31
N ALA A 124 -2.65 -6.36 -10.06
CA ALA A 124 -2.25 -5.47 -11.13
C ALA A 124 -3.25 -5.55 -12.29
N LEU A 125 -3.74 -4.40 -12.73
CA LEU A 125 -4.58 -4.28 -13.93
C LEU A 125 -3.72 -4.02 -15.17
N SER A 126 -2.48 -3.59 -14.98
CA SER A 126 -1.52 -3.33 -16.05
C SER A 126 -0.08 -3.65 -15.60
N ASP A 127 0.82 -3.83 -16.57
CA ASP A 127 2.25 -4.01 -16.30
C ASP A 127 2.89 -2.77 -15.65
N GLU A 128 2.32 -1.59 -15.90
CA GLU A 128 2.75 -0.32 -15.31
C GLU A 128 2.48 -0.27 -13.80
N ASP A 129 1.54 -1.05 -13.27
CA ASP A 129 1.24 -1.08 -11.83
C ASP A 129 2.44 -1.60 -11.03
N TYR A 130 3.10 -2.65 -11.53
CA TYR A 130 4.32 -3.17 -10.88
C TYR A 130 5.52 -2.26 -11.12
N PHE A 131 5.61 -1.65 -12.30
CA PHE A 131 6.65 -0.66 -12.56
C PHE A 131 6.55 0.54 -11.60
N ALA A 132 5.34 1.08 -11.38
CA ALA A 132 5.09 2.15 -10.41
C ALA A 132 5.52 1.77 -8.99
N ALA A 133 5.29 0.51 -8.57
CA ALA A 133 5.78 -0.01 -7.30
C ALA A 133 7.32 -0.01 -7.24
N ARG A 134 7.98 -0.48 -8.30
CA ARG A 134 9.45 -0.53 -8.38
C ARG A 134 10.09 0.85 -8.34
N LYS A 135 9.46 1.87 -8.93
CA LYS A 135 9.94 3.27 -8.87
C LYS A 135 10.05 3.82 -7.46
N LEU A 136 9.26 3.32 -6.51
CA LEU A 136 9.38 3.68 -5.10
C LEU A 136 10.57 2.99 -4.41
N VAL A 137 11.02 1.85 -4.93
CA VAL A 137 12.02 1.00 -4.29
C VAL A 137 13.40 1.22 -4.89
N LEU A 138 13.52 1.22 -6.22
CA LEU A 138 14.80 1.28 -6.90
C LEU A 138 15.09 2.71 -7.37
N PRO A 139 16.27 3.26 -7.04
CA PRO A 139 16.70 4.53 -7.62
C PRO A 139 16.88 4.38 -9.13
N ASN A 140 16.57 5.43 -9.88
CA ASN A 140 16.73 5.49 -11.34
C ASN A 140 15.93 4.46 -12.14
N GLU A 141 14.88 3.85 -11.58
CA GLU A 141 14.03 2.89 -12.30
C GLU A 141 13.39 3.50 -13.57
N GLU A 142 13.25 4.83 -13.62
CA GLU A 142 12.80 5.59 -14.80
C GLU A 142 13.70 5.42 -16.03
N ALA A 143 14.99 5.14 -15.83
CA ALA A 143 15.94 4.94 -16.92
C ALA A 143 15.86 3.53 -17.54
N VAL A 144 15.08 2.61 -16.95
CA VAL A 144 14.91 1.25 -17.47
C VAL A 144 14.05 1.29 -18.74
N PRO A 145 14.58 0.84 -19.90
CA PRO A 145 13.84 0.85 -21.16
C PRO A 145 12.63 -0.09 -21.08
N LEU A 146 11.54 0.26 -21.78
CA LEU A 146 10.28 -0.48 -21.77
C LEU A 146 10.46 -1.99 -22.02
N THR A 147 11.36 -2.37 -22.93
CA THR A 147 11.63 -3.77 -23.28
C THR A 147 12.33 -4.59 -22.20
N ALA A 148 12.94 -3.93 -21.20
CA ALA A 148 13.60 -4.58 -20.07
C ALA A 148 12.80 -4.46 -18.77
N ARG A 149 11.63 -3.80 -18.79
CA ARG A 149 10.78 -3.65 -17.60
C ARG A 149 10.17 -4.99 -17.22
N PRO A 150 10.24 -5.39 -15.94
CA PRO A 150 9.54 -6.57 -15.48
C PRO A 150 8.05 -6.29 -15.35
N THR A 151 7.25 -7.31 -15.65
CA THR A 151 5.78 -7.27 -15.64
C THR A 151 5.20 -7.99 -14.43
N ALA A 152 4.06 -7.51 -13.93
CA ALA A 152 3.26 -8.19 -12.92
C ALA A 152 2.62 -9.49 -13.43
N SER A 153 2.34 -9.56 -14.75
CA SER A 153 1.67 -10.68 -15.41
C SER A 153 2.59 -11.88 -15.69
N ALA A 154 3.91 -11.72 -15.47
CA ALA A 154 4.83 -12.84 -15.56
C ALA A 154 4.40 -13.98 -14.64
N LEU A 155 4.45 -15.22 -15.16
CA LEU A 155 4.12 -16.44 -14.41
C LEU A 155 5.05 -16.68 -13.21
N GLY A 156 6.21 -16.04 -13.17
CA GLY A 156 7.23 -16.19 -12.12
C GLY A 156 7.27 -15.02 -11.14
N ALA A 157 8.11 -15.16 -10.11
CA ALA A 157 8.33 -14.08 -9.16
C ALA A 157 9.16 -12.95 -9.78
N SER A 158 8.90 -11.73 -9.36
CA SER A 158 9.79 -10.59 -9.56
C SER A 158 9.96 -9.86 -8.25
N VAL A 159 11.19 -9.47 -7.90
CA VAL A 159 11.50 -8.85 -6.61
C VAL A 159 12.49 -7.71 -6.84
N ALA A 160 12.21 -6.57 -6.21
CA ALA A 160 13.11 -5.44 -6.06
C ALA A 160 13.15 -5.05 -4.60
N THR A 161 14.33 -4.83 -4.03
CA THR A 161 14.49 -4.39 -2.65
C THR A 161 15.60 -3.36 -2.53
N ALA A 162 15.39 -2.36 -1.67
CA ALA A 162 16.39 -1.36 -1.34
C ALA A 162 16.17 -0.82 0.09
N PRO A 163 17.24 -0.37 0.76
CA PRO A 163 17.08 0.43 1.97
C PRO A 163 16.54 1.83 1.64
N HIS A 164 15.66 2.34 2.50
CA HIS A 164 15.13 3.71 2.45
C HIS A 164 15.04 4.25 3.89
N ASP A 165 15.85 5.24 4.23
CA ASP A 165 16.00 5.77 5.59
C ASP A 165 16.24 4.65 6.63
N SER A 166 15.28 4.42 7.53
CA SER A 166 15.33 3.42 8.61
C SER A 166 14.57 2.12 8.28
N VAL A 167 14.03 1.99 7.06
CA VAL A 167 13.26 0.83 6.61
C VAL A 167 13.87 0.20 5.36
N ARG A 168 13.48 -1.04 5.08
CA ARG A 168 13.69 -1.69 3.79
C ARG A 168 12.38 -1.67 3.03
N LEU A 169 12.44 -1.15 1.80
CA LEU A 169 11.33 -1.24 0.87
C LEU A 169 11.52 -2.48 -0.03
N THR A 170 10.42 -3.19 -0.28
CA THR A 170 10.38 -4.31 -1.23
C THR A 170 9.17 -4.19 -2.13
N ALA A 171 9.39 -4.27 -3.44
CA ALA A 171 8.36 -4.43 -4.45
C ALA A 171 8.47 -5.83 -5.03
N ALA A 172 7.46 -6.67 -4.81
CA ALA A 172 7.41 -8.02 -5.35
C ALA A 172 6.17 -8.24 -6.21
N ALA A 173 6.25 -9.13 -7.20
CA ALA A 173 5.12 -9.56 -7.99
C ALA A 173 5.12 -11.08 -8.18
N PHE A 174 3.92 -11.68 -8.22
CA PHE A 174 3.72 -13.09 -8.54
C PHE A 174 2.32 -13.29 -9.13
N GLY A 175 2.23 -13.81 -10.36
CA GLY A 175 0.95 -14.22 -10.96
C GLY A 175 -0.12 -13.12 -11.00
N GLY A 176 0.26 -11.90 -11.40
CA GLY A 176 -0.64 -10.73 -11.48
C GLY A 176 -0.84 -9.98 -10.16
N TRP A 177 -0.29 -10.48 -9.05
CA TRP A 177 -0.37 -9.79 -7.75
C TRP A 177 0.92 -9.07 -7.42
N VAL A 178 0.78 -7.85 -6.92
CA VAL A 178 1.90 -6.98 -6.55
C VAL A 178 1.84 -6.68 -5.05
N VAL A 179 3.02 -6.67 -4.44
CA VAL A 179 3.24 -6.35 -3.03
C VAL A 179 4.23 -5.20 -2.93
N LEU A 180 3.84 -4.14 -2.22
CA LEU A 180 4.77 -3.17 -1.64
C LEU A 180 4.85 -3.40 -0.14
N ARG A 181 6.07 -3.53 0.36
CA ARG A 181 6.34 -3.79 1.77
C ARG A 181 7.35 -2.79 2.30
N SER A 182 7.05 -2.24 3.47
CA SER A 182 7.99 -1.52 4.32
C SER A 182 8.26 -2.38 5.55
N SER A 183 9.51 -2.82 5.72
CA SER A 183 9.94 -3.60 6.87
C SER A 183 11.04 -2.85 7.63
N PRO A 184 11.19 -3.05 8.95
CA PRO A 184 12.36 -2.54 9.67
C PRO A 184 13.65 -3.00 9.00
N LEU A 185 14.70 -2.17 9.02
CA LEU A 185 16.04 -2.64 8.68
C LEU A 185 16.49 -3.64 9.74
N ASP A 186 16.97 -4.82 9.31
CA ASP A 186 17.60 -5.76 10.23
C ASP A 186 18.79 -5.08 10.92
N ALA A 187 18.76 -4.99 12.24
CA ALA A 187 19.84 -4.41 13.05
C ALA A 187 21.19 -5.16 12.92
N LYS A 188 21.26 -6.23 12.12
CA LYS A 188 22.43 -7.09 11.93
C LYS A 188 23.20 -6.85 10.62
N THR A 189 22.76 -5.94 9.73
CA THR A 189 23.48 -5.68 8.47
C THR A 189 24.38 -4.44 8.56
N GLY A 190 25.13 -4.34 9.66
CA GLY A 190 26.05 -3.23 9.95
C GLY A 190 27.34 -3.69 10.61
N GLN A 191 27.86 -4.85 10.21
CA GLN A 191 29.22 -5.31 10.51
C GLN A 191 29.86 -5.91 9.26
#